data_AF-A0A060C330-F1
#
_entry.id   AF-A0A060C330-F1
#
_cell.length_a   1.000
_cell.length_b   1.000
_cell.length_c   1.000
_cell.angle_alpha   90.00
_cell.angle_beta   90.00
_cell.angle_gamma   90.00
#
_symmetry.space_group_name_H-M   'P 1'
#
loop_
_entity.id
_entity.type
_entity.pdbx_description
1 polymer ?
#
loop_
_entity_poly.entity_id
_entity_poly.type
_entity_poly.pdbx_seq_one_letter_code
_entity_poly.pdbx_strand_id
1 'polypeptide(L)'
;GGLLMSGMYDMTPVRLSKRNAYVKFTDAMEQAMSAQRRIDRLHAPVTVSYGTAESPEFQRQARDFVAAVKAASKPATLIAARDFDHFEICETLGNPYGPNGRAALELMGLAR
;
A
#
# COMPACT_ATOMS: atom_id res chain seq x y z
N GLY A 1 12.58 -5.98 3.63
CA GLY A 1 11.40 -5.16 3.98
C GLY A 1 10.18 -5.68 3.26
N GLY A 2 9.13 -4.87 3.11
CA GLY A 2 7.95 -5.20 2.31
C GLY A 2 7.69 -4.15 1.24
N LEU A 3 7.33 -4.59 0.03
CA LEU A 3 6.79 -3.74 -1.03
C LEU A 3 5.27 -3.94 -1.08
N LEU A 4 4.50 -2.86 -0.90
CA LEU A 4 3.04 -2.88 -0.82
C LEU A 4 2.48 -2.08 -2.00
N MET A 5 1.95 -2.79 -2.98
CA MET A 5 1.54 -2.23 -4.27
C MET A 5 0.04 -2.01 -4.28
N SER A 6 -0.39 -0.75 -4.35
CA SER A 6 -1.80 -0.36 -4.46
C SER A 6 -2.71 -0.99 -3.39
N GLY A 7 -2.21 -1.01 -2.15
CA GLY A 7 -2.86 -1.65 -1.02
C GLY A 7 -3.99 -0.85 -0.37
N MET A 8 -4.84 -1.56 0.37
CA MET A 8 -5.81 -1.00 1.32
C MET A 8 -5.33 -1.27 2.75
N TYR A 9 -5.23 -0.23 3.56
CA TYR A 9 -4.69 -0.27 4.92
C TYR A 9 -5.74 0.07 5.99
N ASP A 10 -6.86 0.68 5.59
CA ASP A 10 -8.05 0.83 6.40
C ASP A 10 -9.26 0.18 5.71
N MET A 11 -9.95 -0.68 6.45
CA MET A 11 -11.08 -1.46 5.96
C MET A 11 -12.42 -0.71 6.05
N THR A 12 -12.52 0.43 6.75
CA THR A 12 -13.78 1.19 6.78
C THR A 12 -14.25 1.58 5.37
N PRO A 13 -13.43 2.17 4.49
CA PRO A 13 -13.86 2.49 3.12
C PRO A 13 -14.12 1.23 2.27
N VAL A 14 -13.37 0.15 2.52
CA VAL A 14 -13.57 -1.14 1.83
C VAL A 14 -14.95 -1.72 2.15
N ARG A 15 -15.35 -1.68 3.42
CA ARG A 15 -16.66 -2.10 3.90
C ARG A 15 -17.80 -1.27 3.32
N LEU A 16 -17.58 0.03 3.08
CA LEU A 16 -18.60 0.89 2.47
C LEU A 16 -18.69 0.74 0.94
N SER A 17 -17.80 -0.04 0.33
CA SER A 17 -17.79 -0.26 -1.11
C SER A 17 -18.72 -1.40 -1.55
N LYS A 18 -18.84 -1.60 -2.87
CA LYS A 18 -19.55 -2.76 -3.48
C LYS A 18 -19.11 -4.12 -2.92
N ARG A 19 -17.91 -4.20 -2.34
CA ARG A 19 -17.38 -5.41 -1.70
C ARG A 19 -18.26 -5.93 -0.57
N ASN A 20 -19.02 -5.07 0.11
CA ASN A 20 -19.96 -5.49 1.17
C ASN A 20 -21.08 -6.42 0.67
N ALA A 21 -21.34 -6.43 -0.64
CA ALA A 21 -22.32 -7.35 -1.21
C ALA A 21 -21.88 -8.81 -1.04
N TYR A 22 -20.58 -9.09 -1.13
CA TYR A 22 -20.01 -10.44 -1.10
C TYR A 22 -19.05 -10.71 0.05
N VAL A 23 -18.52 -9.69 0.73
CA VAL A 23 -17.78 -9.81 1.98
C VAL A 23 -18.66 -9.32 3.13
N LYS A 24 -18.95 -10.20 4.10
CA LYS A 24 -19.73 -9.83 5.28
C LYS A 24 -18.84 -9.22 6.35
N PHE A 25 -18.60 -7.92 6.23
CA PHE A 25 -17.79 -7.20 7.21
C PHE A 25 -18.53 -7.08 8.54
N THR A 26 -17.88 -7.58 9.59
CA THR A 26 -18.25 -7.26 10.98
C THR A 26 -17.35 -6.15 11.51
N ASP A 27 -17.78 -5.48 12.58
CA ASP A 27 -16.97 -4.45 13.23
C ASP A 27 -15.64 -5.04 13.74
N ALA A 28 -15.68 -6.25 14.29
CA ALA A 28 -14.48 -6.97 14.73
C ALA A 28 -13.51 -7.24 13.57
N MET A 29 -14.02 -7.64 12.40
CA MET A 29 -13.19 -7.86 11.21
C MET A 29 -12.58 -6.56 10.71
N GLU A 30 -13.36 -5.48 10.63
CA GLU A 30 -12.84 -4.18 10.21
C GLU A 30 -11.70 -3.72 11.13
N GLN A 31 -11.90 -3.81 12.45
CA GLN A 31 -10.87 -3.44 13.43
C GLN A 31 -9.63 -4.35 13.36
N ALA A 32 -9.81 -5.66 13.17
CA ALA A 32 -8.71 -6.61 13.14
C ALA A 32 -7.89 -6.51 11.83
N MET A 33 -8.53 -6.18 10.72
CA MET A 33 -7.94 -6.22 9.37
C MET A 33 -7.50 -4.85 8.84
N SER A 34 -7.79 -3.74 9.52
CA SER A 34 -7.19 -2.44 9.22
C SER A 34 -5.72 -2.39 9.68
N ALA A 35 -4.79 -2.69 8.78
CA ALA A 35 -3.35 -2.62 9.04
C ALA A 35 -2.90 -1.26 9.59
N GLN A 36 -3.53 -0.17 9.18
CA GLN A 36 -3.27 1.19 9.67
C GLN A 36 -3.50 1.35 11.18
N ARG A 37 -4.33 0.48 11.79
CA ARG A 37 -4.61 0.46 13.24
C ARG A 37 -3.68 -0.49 14.01
N ARG A 38 -2.76 -1.16 13.32
CA ARG A 38 -1.85 -2.19 13.86
C ARG A 38 -0.38 -1.86 13.57
N ILE A 39 -0.07 -0.56 13.45
CA ILE A 39 1.29 -0.10 13.15
C ILE A 39 2.27 -0.52 14.24
N ASP A 40 1.83 -0.68 15.48
CA ASP A 40 2.62 -1.23 16.59
C ASP A 40 3.27 -2.59 16.23
N ARG A 41 2.58 -3.42 15.45
CA ARG A 41 3.03 -4.75 15.00
C ARG A 41 3.94 -4.73 13.75
N LEU A 42 4.10 -3.59 13.10
CA LEU A 42 4.98 -3.47 11.93
C LEU A 42 6.42 -3.30 12.40
N HIS A 43 7.28 -4.30 12.17
CA HIS A 43 8.71 -4.22 12.55
C HIS A 43 9.66 -4.13 11.36
N ALA A 44 9.17 -4.39 10.14
CA ALA A 44 9.97 -4.35 8.93
C ALA A 44 9.83 -2.98 8.21
N PRO A 45 10.87 -2.50 7.51
CA PRO A 45 10.75 -1.35 6.63
C PRO A 45 9.80 -1.65 5.48
N VAL A 46 8.99 -0.66 5.12
CA VAL A 46 7.98 -0.79 4.07
C VAL A 46 8.15 0.26 2.97
N THR A 47 8.01 -0.16 1.73
CA THR A 47 7.83 0.73 0.59
C THR A 47 6.42 0.55 0.08
N VAL A 48 5.65 1.64 0.06
CA VAL A 48 4.27 1.64 -0.45
C VAL A 48 4.25 2.35 -1.79
N SER A 49 3.62 1.75 -2.79
CA SER A 49 3.43 2.35 -4.10
C SER A 49 1.96 2.46 -4.47
N TYR A 50 1.63 3.49 -5.25
CA TYR A 50 0.33 3.66 -5.90
C TYR A 50 0.50 4.43 -7.22
N GLY A 51 -0.40 4.20 -8.17
CA GLY A 51 -0.45 4.87 -9.46
C GLY A 51 -1.26 6.16 -9.41
N THR A 52 -0.83 7.21 -10.10
CA THR A 52 -1.55 8.50 -10.09
C THR A 52 -2.87 8.46 -10.86
N ALA A 53 -3.06 7.46 -11.73
CA ALA A 53 -4.32 7.21 -12.43
C ALA A 53 -5.24 6.22 -11.67
N GLU A 54 -4.84 5.76 -10.47
CA GLU A 54 -5.72 4.99 -9.60
C GLU A 54 -6.86 5.84 -9.01
N SER A 55 -7.89 5.17 -8.50
CA SER A 55 -8.97 5.85 -7.78
C SER A 55 -8.41 6.66 -6.60
N PRO A 56 -9.02 7.82 -6.25
CA PRO A 56 -8.56 8.66 -5.15
C PRO A 56 -8.38 7.92 -3.82
N GLU A 57 -9.14 6.84 -3.59
CA GLU A 57 -9.08 6.06 -2.36
C GLU A 57 -7.75 5.31 -2.21
N PHE A 58 -7.25 4.66 -3.26
CA PHE A 58 -5.93 3.99 -3.21
C PHE A 58 -4.81 4.99 -2.93
N GLN A 59 -4.86 6.15 -3.59
CA GLN A 59 -3.88 7.20 -3.39
C GLN A 59 -3.92 7.75 -1.96
N ARG A 60 -5.13 7.97 -1.41
CA ARG A 60 -5.33 8.43 -0.04
C ARG A 60 -4.79 7.41 0.96
N GLN A 61 -5.21 6.15 0.86
CA GLN A 61 -4.80 5.10 1.80
C GLN A 61 -3.29 4.90 1.80
N ALA A 62 -2.64 4.92 0.64
CA ALA A 62 -1.19 4.83 0.55
C ALA A 62 -0.48 5.99 1.27
N ARG A 63 -0.92 7.23 1.05
CA ARG A 63 -0.37 8.41 1.74
C ARG A 63 -0.59 8.34 3.25
N ASP A 64 -1.81 8.05 3.67
CA ASP A 64 -2.20 8.07 5.07
C ASP A 64 -1.50 6.94 5.86
N PHE A 65 -1.35 5.76 5.25
CA PHE A 65 -0.62 4.66 5.87
C PHE A 65 0.86 4.98 6.04
N VAL A 66 1.54 5.48 5.00
CA VAL A 66 2.96 5.88 5.12
C VAL A 66 3.12 7.01 6.14
N ALA A 67 2.23 8.00 6.15
CA ALA A 67 2.26 9.07 7.14
C ALA A 67 2.14 8.53 8.58
N ALA A 68 1.22 7.59 8.82
CA ALA A 68 1.03 6.97 10.12
C ALA A 68 2.24 6.11 10.54
N VAL A 69 2.84 5.35 9.61
CA VAL A 69 4.06 4.56 9.89
C VAL A 69 5.24 5.47 10.24
N LYS A 70 5.42 6.58 9.50
CA LYS A 70 6.45 7.59 9.80
C LYS A 70 6.20 8.29 11.13
N ALA A 71 4.96 8.60 11.48
CA ALA A 71 4.59 9.20 12.76
C ALA A 71 4.93 8.28 13.94
N ALA A 72 4.91 6.96 13.74
CA ALA A 72 5.39 5.97 14.70
C ALA A 72 6.93 5.79 14.70
N SER A 73 7.67 6.67 14.02
CA SER A 73 9.14 6.61 13.84
C SER A 73 9.64 5.31 13.19
N LYS A 74 8.81 4.70 12.34
CA LYS A 74 9.17 3.46 11.62
C LYS A 74 9.56 3.76 10.17
N PRO A 75 10.51 3.00 9.59
CA PRO A 75 11.00 3.25 8.24
C PRO A 75 9.92 2.96 7.19
N ALA A 76 9.54 3.99 6.43
CA ALA A 76 8.60 3.88 5.32
C ALA A 76 8.93 4.81 4.15
N THR A 77 8.76 4.29 2.94
CA THR A 77 8.89 5.03 1.67
C THR A 77 7.55 5.04 0.95
N LEU A 78 7.23 6.15 0.28
CA LEU A 78 6.04 6.29 -0.57
C LEU A 78 6.49 6.56 -2.00
N ILE A 79 5.94 5.81 -2.95
CA ILE A 79 6.18 5.96 -4.39
C ILE A 79 4.84 6.26 -5.07
N ALA A 80 4.73 7.46 -5.64
CA ALA A 80 3.64 7.83 -6.53
C ALA A 80 4.07 7.57 -7.98
N ALA A 81 3.62 6.47 -8.56
CA ALA A 81 3.92 6.09 -9.94
C ALA A 81 3.06 6.92 -10.91
N ARG A 82 3.69 7.89 -11.56
CA ARG A 82 3.01 8.79 -12.50
C ARG A 82 2.47 8.01 -13.71
N ASP A 83 1.23 8.33 -14.10
CA ASP A 83 0.51 7.82 -15.26
C ASP A 83 0.23 6.32 -15.28
N PHE A 84 0.42 5.62 -14.15
CA PHE A 84 0.01 4.23 -13.99
C PHE A 84 -1.37 4.13 -13.36
N ASP A 85 -2.18 3.21 -13.88
CA ASP A 85 -3.38 2.73 -13.21
C ASP A 85 -3.09 1.58 -12.23
N HIS A 86 -4.16 1.02 -11.64
CA HIS A 86 -4.09 -0.02 -10.61
C HIS A 86 -3.55 -1.35 -11.13
N PHE A 87 -3.75 -1.64 -12.42
CA PHE A 87 -3.35 -2.89 -13.06
C PHE A 87 -1.93 -2.77 -13.60
N GLU A 88 -1.65 -1.68 -14.31
CA GLU A 88 -0.37 -1.45 -14.98
C GLU A 88 0.78 -1.33 -13.98
N ILE A 89 0.56 -0.65 -12.83
CA ILE A 89 1.62 -0.47 -11.84
C ILE A 89 2.16 -1.81 -11.33
N CYS A 90 1.30 -2.82 -11.22
CA CYS A 90 1.68 -4.15 -10.77
C CYS A 90 2.66 -4.83 -11.75
N GLU A 91 2.39 -4.69 -13.04
CA GLU A 91 3.22 -5.28 -14.12
C GLU A 91 4.65 -4.74 -14.12
N THR A 92 4.86 -3.54 -13.58
CA THR A 92 6.20 -2.93 -13.45
C THR A 92 7.13 -3.69 -12.52
N LEU A 93 6.65 -4.65 -11.73
CA LEU A 93 7.48 -5.46 -10.83
C LEU A 93 8.57 -6.24 -11.58
N GLY A 94 8.26 -6.74 -12.78
CA GLY A 94 9.21 -7.48 -13.62
C GLY A 94 10.22 -6.59 -14.35
N ASN A 95 10.07 -5.26 -14.26
CA ASN A 95 10.93 -4.31 -14.95
C ASN A 95 11.85 -3.58 -13.96
N PRO A 96 13.19 -3.76 -14.01
CA PRO A 96 14.13 -3.10 -13.08
C PRO A 96 14.17 -1.57 -13.22
N TYR A 97 13.59 -1.03 -14.29
CA TYR A 97 13.44 0.42 -14.51
C TYR A 97 12.04 0.93 -14.17
N GLY A 98 11.08 0.04 -13.90
CA GLY A 98 9.74 0.39 -13.46
C GLY A 98 9.69 0.74 -11.96
N PRO A 99 8.65 1.45 -11.51
CA PRO A 99 8.53 1.89 -10.11
C PRO A 99 8.59 0.73 -9.11
N ASN A 100 7.85 -0.36 -9.34
CA ASN A 100 7.84 -1.49 -8.40
C ASN A 100 9.07 -2.39 -8.54
N GLY A 101 9.56 -2.65 -9.76
CA GLY A 101 10.76 -3.47 -9.94
C GLY A 101 12.01 -2.81 -9.37
N ARG A 102 12.17 -1.49 -9.56
CA ARG A 102 13.25 -0.72 -8.92
C ARG A 102 13.15 -0.76 -7.40
N ALA A 103 11.96 -0.48 -6.84
CA ALA A 103 11.74 -0.54 -5.40
C ALA A 103 12.01 -1.93 -4.80
N ALA A 104 11.65 -3.00 -5.51
CA ALA A 104 11.95 -4.36 -5.08
C ALA A 104 13.46 -4.63 -5.05
N LEU A 105 14.19 -4.21 -6.08
CA LEU A 105 15.64 -4.33 -6.13
C LEU A 105 16.34 -3.51 -5.04
N GLU A 106 15.86 -2.30 -4.75
CA GLU A 106 16.35 -1.46 -3.65
C GLU A 106 16.15 -2.16 -2.29
N LEU A 107 14.98 -2.75 -2.05
CA LEU A 107 14.69 -3.51 -0.83
C LEU A 107 15.60 -4.74 -0.64
N MET A 108 16.10 -5.31 -1.74
CA MET A 108 17.03 -6.44 -1.74
C MET A 108 18.50 -6.02 -1.71
N GLY A 109 18.81 -4.72 -1.84
CA GLY A 109 20.19 -4.24 -2.00
C GLY A 109 20.82 -4.60 -3.36
N LEU A 110 19.99 -4.77 -4.38
CA LEU A 110 20.38 -5.19 -5.74
C LEU A 110 20.19 -4.10 -6.79
N ALA A 111 19.67 -2.93 -6.41
CA ALA A 111 19.55 -1.79 -7.30
C ALA A 111 20.96 -1.30 -7.68
N ARG A 112 21.28 -1.38 -8.98
CA ARG A 112 22.49 -0.83 -9.59
C ARG A 112 22.18 0.48 -10.30
#